data_AF-A0A7C3R7C6-F1
#
_entry.id   AF-A0A7C3R7C6-F1
#
_cell.length_a   1.000
_cell.length_b   1.000
_cell.length_c   1.000
_cell.angle_alpha   90.00
_cell.angle_beta   90.00
_cell.angle_gamma   90.00
#
_symmetry.space_group_name_H-M   'P 1'
#
loop_
_entity.id
_entity.type
_entity.pdbx_description
1 polymer ?
#
loop_
_entity_poly.entity_id
_entity_poly.type
_entity_poly.pdbx_seq_one_letter_code
_entity_poly.pdbx_strand_id
1 'polypeptide(L)'
;MRWKTVSWYNNRKRYFELDRLKRLIDFANRSRIVFIVEGKRDELALKKFGFLNVVSISGKSCERVVNEILKNNFKEVTIATDFDEEGEILRFKLRFLLQKHKIKINSFYLNFLKRFKIVKIEELNSLLKEIFQ
;
A
#
# COMPACT_ATOMS: atom_id res chain seq x y z
N MET A 1 -2.09 -40.81 0.80
CA MET A 1 -3.26 -40.01 1.24
C MET A 1 -2.94 -38.65 1.90
N ARG A 2 -1.71 -38.38 2.36
CA ARG A 2 -1.35 -37.16 3.13
C ARG A 2 -1.22 -35.86 2.29
N TRP A 3 -0.98 -35.98 0.98
CA TRP A 3 -0.73 -34.85 0.07
C TRP A 3 -2.00 -34.04 -0.30
N LYS A 4 -3.16 -34.70 -0.41
CA LYS A 4 -4.42 -34.00 -0.74
C LYS A 4 -4.89 -33.07 0.38
N THR A 5 -4.63 -33.43 1.64
CA THR A 5 -5.01 -32.65 2.82
C THR A 5 -4.16 -31.39 3.01
N VAL A 6 -2.85 -31.47 2.74
CA VAL A 6 -1.93 -30.33 2.80
C VAL A 6 -2.22 -29.33 1.68
N SER A 7 -2.46 -29.81 0.45
CA SER A 7 -2.84 -28.97 -0.69
C SER A 7 -4.16 -28.22 -0.44
N TRP A 8 -5.18 -28.91 0.09
CA TRP A 8 -6.47 -28.31 0.40
C TRP A 8 -6.40 -27.27 1.52
N TYR A 9 -5.66 -27.57 2.60
CA TYR A 9 -5.46 -26.62 3.71
C TYR A 9 -4.70 -25.35 3.27
N ASN A 10 -3.65 -25.52 2.46
CA ASN A 10 -2.90 -24.40 1.89
C ASN A 10 -3.77 -23.52 1.00
N ASN A 11 -4.63 -24.12 0.16
CA ASN A 11 -5.57 -23.38 -0.67
C ASN A 11 -6.59 -22.59 0.17
N ARG A 12 -7.16 -23.19 1.22
CA ARG A 12 -8.15 -22.51 2.08
C ARG A 12 -7.54 -21.32 2.82
N LYS A 13 -6.33 -21.50 3.36
CA LYS A 13 -5.57 -20.41 4.00
C LYS A 13 -5.28 -19.28 3.01
N ARG A 14 -4.94 -19.62 1.76
CA ARG A 14 -4.68 -18.65 0.70
C ARG A 14 -5.92 -17.82 0.33
N TYR A 15 -7.06 -18.46 0.08
CA TYR A 15 -8.33 -17.76 -0.19
C TYR A 15 -8.72 -16.80 0.95
N PHE A 16 -8.55 -17.22 2.20
CA PHE A 16 -8.84 -16.37 3.35
C PHE A 16 -7.96 -15.10 3.40
N GLU A 17 -6.66 -15.22 3.10
CA GLU A 17 -5.76 -14.05 3.07
C GLU A 17 -6.09 -13.11 1.89
N LEU A 18 -6.49 -13.64 0.73
CA LEU A 18 -6.95 -12.85 -0.42
C LEU A 18 -8.22 -12.05 -0.11
N ASP A 19 -9.18 -12.70 0.54
CA ASP A 19 -10.45 -12.08 0.94
C ASP A 19 -10.22 -10.99 2.01
N ARG A 20 -9.29 -11.22 2.95
CA ARG A 20 -8.84 -10.16 3.89
C ARG A 20 -8.21 -8.98 3.17
N LEU A 21 -7.39 -9.23 2.18
CA LEU A 21 -6.71 -8.20 1.40
C LEU A 21 -7.69 -7.38 0.57
N LYS A 22 -8.65 -8.03 -0.09
CA LYS A 22 -9.74 -7.36 -0.82
C LYS A 22 -10.53 -6.43 0.11
N ARG A 23 -10.95 -6.93 1.28
CA ARG A 23 -11.63 -6.10 2.29
C ARG A 23 -10.81 -4.90 2.74
N LEU A 24 -9.50 -5.08 2.88
CA LEU A 24 -8.60 -4.00 3.27
C LEU A 24 -8.49 -2.92 2.19
N ILE A 25 -8.39 -3.32 0.92
CA ILE A 25 -8.40 -2.40 -0.22
C ILE A 25 -9.73 -1.64 -0.28
N ASP A 26 -10.85 -2.35 -0.19
CA ASP A 26 -12.19 -1.75 -0.19
C ASP A 26 -12.38 -0.76 0.96
N PHE A 27 -11.86 -1.10 2.14
CA PHE A 27 -11.91 -0.21 3.30
C PHE A 27 -11.00 1.01 3.11
N ALA A 28 -9.77 0.84 2.61
CA ALA A 28 -8.87 1.96 2.32
C ALA A 28 -9.47 2.93 1.31
N ASN A 29 -10.10 2.41 0.25
CA ASN A 29 -10.75 3.20 -0.79
C ASN A 29 -11.97 3.97 -0.27
N ARG A 30 -12.87 3.29 0.46
CA ARG A 30 -14.06 3.94 1.07
C ARG A 30 -13.68 5.01 2.09
N SER A 31 -12.63 4.76 2.86
CA SER A 31 -12.10 5.72 3.84
C SER A 31 -11.23 6.82 3.21
N ARG A 32 -11.07 6.82 1.88
CA ARG A 32 -10.25 7.78 1.12
C ARG A 32 -8.82 7.91 1.67
N ILE A 33 -8.22 6.79 2.05
CA ILE A 33 -6.84 6.78 2.55
C ILE A 33 -5.90 6.84 1.36
N VAL A 34 -4.96 7.78 1.38
CA VAL A 34 -3.95 7.92 0.32
C VAL A 34 -2.64 7.26 0.71
N PHE A 35 -2.05 6.53 -0.21
CA PHE A 35 -0.76 5.88 -0.05
C PHE A 35 0.31 6.75 -0.70
N ILE A 36 1.31 7.17 0.09
CA ILE A 36 2.52 7.78 -0.43
C ILE A 36 3.55 6.69 -0.64
N VAL A 37 4.04 6.53 -1.87
CA VAL A 37 5.10 5.58 -2.22
C VAL A 37 6.31 6.33 -2.76
N GLU A 38 7.45 5.66 -2.78
CA GLU A 38 8.69 6.27 -3.27
C GLU A 38 8.68 6.37 -4.80
N GLY A 39 8.51 5.23 -5.49
CA GLY A 39 8.64 5.12 -6.92
C GLY A 39 7.33 5.16 -7.70
N LYS A 40 7.42 5.55 -8.98
CA LYS A 40 6.32 5.42 -9.93
C LYS A 40 5.90 3.98 -10.18
N ARG A 41 6.86 3.05 -10.09
CA ARG A 41 6.61 1.63 -10.26
C ARG A 41 5.70 1.10 -9.14
N ASP A 42 5.93 1.49 -7.90
CA ASP A 42 5.12 1.11 -6.73
C ASP A 42 3.70 1.71 -6.82
N GLU A 43 3.61 2.95 -7.30
CA GLU A 43 2.32 3.62 -7.55
C GLU A 43 1.47 2.79 -8.51
N LEU A 44 2.06 2.38 -9.64
CA LEU A 44 1.40 1.54 -10.64
C LEU A 44 1.03 0.16 -10.07
N ALA A 45 1.88 -0.42 -9.22
CA ALA A 45 1.64 -1.71 -8.58
C ALA A 45 0.38 -1.69 -7.72
N LEU A 46 0.32 -0.73 -6.78
CA LEU A 46 -0.80 -0.59 -5.86
C LEU A 46 -2.09 -0.23 -6.61
N LYS A 47 -2.01 0.62 -7.64
CA LYS A 47 -3.16 0.95 -8.49
C LYS A 47 -3.71 -0.28 -9.23
N LYS A 48 -2.84 -1.08 -9.85
CA LYS A 48 -3.24 -2.35 -10.50
C LYS A 48 -3.87 -3.33 -9.52
N PHE A 49 -3.49 -3.23 -8.25
CA PHE A 49 -4.02 -4.07 -7.21
C PHE A 49 -5.36 -3.61 -6.62
N GLY A 50 -5.82 -2.40 -6.99
CA GLY A 50 -7.13 -1.86 -6.61
C GLY A 50 -7.09 -0.70 -5.62
N PHE A 51 -5.91 -0.24 -5.19
CA PHE A 51 -5.82 1.01 -4.41
C PHE A 51 -6.05 2.21 -5.32
N LEU A 52 -7.09 3.00 -5.05
CA LEU A 52 -7.49 4.12 -5.90
C LEU A 52 -6.64 5.37 -5.65
N ASN A 53 -6.21 5.58 -4.40
CA ASN A 53 -5.51 6.79 -3.97
C ASN A 53 -4.04 6.48 -3.67
N VAL A 54 -3.18 6.66 -4.67
CA VAL A 54 -1.74 6.43 -4.54
C VAL A 54 -0.96 7.58 -5.19
N VAL A 55 0.05 8.09 -4.50
CA VAL A 55 0.90 9.22 -4.91
C VAL A 55 2.36 8.83 -4.77
N SER A 56 3.13 8.90 -5.85
CA SER A 56 4.59 8.73 -5.78
C SER A 56 5.32 10.01 -5.38
N ILE A 57 6.44 9.87 -4.67
CA ILE A 57 7.38 10.95 -4.37
C ILE A 57 8.33 11.19 -5.54
N SER A 58 8.68 10.15 -6.31
CA SER A 58 9.64 10.24 -7.42
C SER A 58 9.44 11.48 -8.31
N GLY A 59 10.51 12.30 -8.41
CA GLY A 59 10.53 13.56 -9.16
C GLY A 59 9.80 14.74 -8.49
N LYS A 60 9.40 14.62 -7.22
CA LYS A 60 8.69 15.65 -6.45
C LYS A 60 9.37 15.88 -5.10
N SER A 61 9.30 17.10 -4.60
CA SER A 61 9.63 17.40 -3.20
C SER A 61 8.50 16.92 -2.26
N CYS A 62 8.82 16.69 -0.98
CA CYS A 62 7.81 16.35 0.03
C CYS A 62 6.71 17.40 0.13
N GLU A 63 7.06 18.69 -0.01
CA GLU A 63 6.12 19.81 0.01
C GLU A 63 5.12 19.72 -1.15
N ARG A 64 5.60 19.35 -2.35
CA ARG A 64 4.73 19.15 -3.52
C ARG A 64 3.76 17.99 -3.30
N VAL A 65 4.23 16.88 -2.70
CA VAL A 65 3.40 15.73 -2.35
C VAL A 65 2.34 16.12 -1.31
N VAL A 66 2.72 16.81 -0.24
CA VAL A 66 1.77 17.28 0.79
C VAL A 66 0.73 18.25 0.18
N ASN A 67 1.15 19.15 -0.71
CA ASN A 67 0.22 20.04 -1.42
C ASN A 67 -0.79 19.28 -2.28
N GLU A 68 -0.37 18.21 -2.95
CA GLU A 68 -1.28 17.33 -3.70
C GLU A 68 -2.30 16.65 -2.78
N ILE A 69 -1.87 16.20 -1.60
CA ILE A 69 -2.73 15.58 -0.59
C ILE A 69 -3.78 16.57 -0.08
N LEU A 70 -3.36 17.81 0.19
CA LEU A 70 -4.25 18.89 0.65
C LEU A 70 -5.25 19.29 -0.43
N LYS A 71 -4.81 19.47 -1.67
CA LYS A 71 -5.69 19.83 -2.81
C LYS A 71 -6.80 18.80 -3.04
N ASN A 72 -6.51 17.52 -2.80
CA ASN A 72 -7.48 16.42 -2.92
C ASN A 72 -8.29 16.17 -1.64
N ASN A 73 -8.14 17.03 -0.63
CA ASN A 73 -8.84 17.00 0.65
C ASN A 73 -8.71 15.66 1.41
N PHE A 74 -7.58 14.97 1.26
CA PHE A 74 -7.29 13.75 2.02
C PHE A 74 -7.02 14.10 3.49
N LYS A 75 -7.59 13.30 4.40
CA LYS A 75 -7.44 13.48 5.85
C LYS A 75 -6.56 12.41 6.49
N GLU A 76 -6.33 11.31 5.79
CA GLU A 76 -5.58 10.17 6.29
C GLU A 76 -4.64 9.62 5.21
N VAL A 77 -3.40 9.34 5.62
CA VAL A 77 -2.29 8.95 4.74
C VAL A 77 -1.57 7.73 5.31
N THR A 78 -1.19 6.81 4.44
CA THR A 78 -0.18 5.78 4.73
C THR A 78 1.11 6.09 3.96
N ILE A 79 2.24 6.17 4.65
CA ILE A 79 3.55 6.32 4.01
C ILE A 79 4.14 4.93 3.81
N ALA A 80 4.25 4.49 2.57
CA ALA A 80 4.73 3.17 2.15
C ALA A 80 6.02 3.32 1.34
N THR A 81 7.11 3.69 2.02
CA THR A 81 8.47 3.78 1.45
C THR A 81 9.34 2.63 1.96
N ASP A 82 10.50 2.41 1.34
CA ASP A 82 11.43 1.35 1.78
C ASP A 82 12.19 1.76 3.05
N PHE A 83 12.68 0.77 3.82
CA PHE A 83 13.31 0.93 5.15
C PHE A 83 14.83 1.06 5.09
N ASP A 84 15.32 1.85 4.15
CA ASP A 84 16.71 2.31 4.12
C ASP A 84 16.85 3.71 4.75
N GLU A 85 18.10 4.18 4.88
CA GLU A 85 18.42 5.45 5.53
C GLU A 85 17.78 6.64 4.79
N GLU A 86 17.78 6.63 3.46
CA GLU A 86 17.13 7.66 2.64
C GLU A 86 15.61 7.68 2.84
N GLY A 87 14.99 6.50 2.87
CA GLY A 87 13.57 6.31 3.14
C GLY A 87 13.14 6.74 4.55
N GLU A 88 14.01 6.59 5.55
CA GLU A 88 13.77 7.10 6.91
C GLU A 88 13.80 8.63 6.97
N ILE A 89 14.78 9.28 6.34
CA ILE A 89 14.85 10.74 6.24
C ILE A 89 13.58 11.29 5.56
N LEU A 90 13.17 10.63 4.48
CA LEU A 90 11.98 10.98 3.73
C LEU A 90 10.69 10.83 4.54
N ARG A 91 10.57 9.71 5.28
CA ARG A 91 9.46 9.47 6.22
C ARG A 91 9.40 10.52 7.31
N PHE A 92 10.54 10.87 7.90
CA PHE A 92 10.60 11.89 8.94
C PHE A 92 10.11 13.24 8.43
N LYS A 93 10.61 13.68 7.26
CA LYS A 93 10.19 14.93 6.63
C LYS A 93 8.70 14.95 6.27
N LEU A 94 8.20 13.87 5.67
CA LEU A 94 6.77 13.75 5.34
C LEU A 94 5.90 13.75 6.59
N ARG A 95 6.28 13.02 7.64
CA ARG A 95 5.56 12.99 8.92
C ARG A 95 5.39 14.39 9.49
N PHE A 96 6.49 15.13 9.58
CA PHE A 96 6.48 16.50 10.08
C PHE A 96 5.54 17.40 9.27
N LEU A 97 5.65 17.39 7.94
CA LEU A 97 4.81 18.21 7.07
C LEU A 97 3.33 17.84 7.16
N LEU A 98 2.99 16.54 7.12
CA LEU A 98 1.61 16.07 7.21
C LEU A 98 0.97 16.42 8.57
N GLN A 99 1.71 16.26 9.67
CA GLN A 99 1.25 16.60 11.01
C GLN A 99 1.00 18.10 11.17
N LYS A 100 1.87 18.96 10.61
CA LYS A 100 1.67 20.42 10.58
C LYS A 100 0.33 20.81 9.94
N HIS A 101 -0.13 20.03 8.97
CA HIS A 101 -1.42 20.21 8.30
C HIS A 101 -2.57 19.37 8.89
N LYS A 102 -2.39 18.80 10.09
CA LYS A 102 -3.38 17.97 10.79
C LYS A 102 -3.87 16.76 9.97
N ILE A 103 -3.02 16.22 9.10
CA ILE A 103 -3.30 14.99 8.36
C ILE A 103 -2.93 13.80 9.25
N LYS A 104 -3.86 12.86 9.41
CA LYS A 104 -3.65 11.64 10.17
C LYS A 104 -2.73 10.70 9.41
N ILE A 105 -1.73 10.15 10.10
CA ILE A 105 -0.80 9.19 9.53
C ILE A 105 -1.16 7.80 10.07
N ASN A 106 -1.44 6.87 9.15
CA ASN A 106 -1.83 5.50 9.46
C ASN A 106 -0.77 4.50 8.99
N SER A 107 -0.10 3.86 9.94
CA SER A 107 0.91 2.82 9.70
C SER A 107 0.35 1.40 9.60
N PHE A 108 -0.93 1.17 9.93
CA PHE A 108 -1.57 -0.15 9.90
C PHE A 108 -1.48 -0.79 8.51
N TYR A 109 -1.80 -0.04 7.46
CA TYR A 109 -1.80 -0.55 6.09
C TYR A 109 -0.40 -0.92 5.61
N LEU A 110 0.63 -0.19 6.03
CA LEU A 110 2.01 -0.52 5.70
C LEU A 110 2.41 -1.89 6.24
N ASN A 111 2.10 -2.15 7.52
CA ASN A 111 2.37 -3.43 8.15
C ASN A 111 1.60 -4.57 7.46
N PHE A 112 0.39 -4.29 7.00
CA PHE A 112 -0.38 -5.25 6.22
C PHE A 112 0.27 -5.52 4.86
N LEU A 113 0.61 -4.50 4.07
CA LEU A 113 1.25 -4.67 2.76
C LEU A 113 2.57 -5.45 2.84
N LYS A 114 3.39 -5.18 3.87
CA LYS A 114 4.62 -5.93 4.15
C LYS A 114 4.38 -7.43 4.35
N ARG A 115 3.32 -7.79 5.09
CA ARG A 115 2.97 -9.20 5.36
C ARG A 115 2.67 -9.98 4.08
N PHE A 116 2.12 -9.33 3.08
CA PHE A 116 1.79 -9.94 1.80
C PHE A 116 2.93 -9.85 0.79
N LYS A 117 4.10 -9.32 1.17
CA LYS A 117 5.24 -9.05 0.27
C LYS A 117 4.85 -8.23 -0.97
N ILE A 118 3.79 -7.41 -0.84
CA ILE A 118 3.29 -6.47 -1.86
C ILE A 118 4.20 -5.23 -1.89
N VAL A 119 5.50 -5.47 -1.94
CA VAL A 119 6.56 -4.48 -2.10
C VAL A 119 7.29 -4.77 -3.42
N LYS A 120 7.24 -6.02 -3.92
CA LYS A 120 7.71 -6.36 -5.27
C LYS A 120 6.53 -6.56 -6.23
N ILE A 121 6.51 -5.74 -7.28
CA ILE A 121 5.58 -5.78 -8.41
C ILE A 121 5.47 -7.18 -9.05
N GLU A 122 6.54 -7.96 -8.97
CA GLU A 122 6.66 -9.28 -9.59
C GLU A 122 5.80 -10.33 -8.88
N GLU A 123 5.69 -10.30 -7.55
CA GLU A 123 4.86 -11.24 -6.78
C GLU A 123 3.37 -10.91 -6.90
N LEU A 124 3.06 -9.62 -7.08
CA LEU A 124 1.71 -9.08 -7.35
C LEU A 124 1.11 -9.61 -8.65
N ASN A 125 1.90 -9.63 -9.73
CA ASN A 125 1.45 -10.14 -11.03
C ASN A 125 1.15 -11.64 -11.00
N SER A 126 1.88 -12.41 -10.18
CA SER A 126 1.61 -13.83 -9.96
C SER A 126 0.26 -14.02 -9.25
N LEU A 127 -0.01 -13.21 -8.22
CA LEU A 127 -1.27 -13.24 -7.48
C LEU A 127 -2.48 -12.85 -8.34
N LEU A 128 -2.35 -11.78 -9.15
CA LEU A 128 -3.44 -11.29 -10.00
C LEU A 128 -3.78 -12.27 -11.13
N LYS A 129 -2.78 -12.93 -11.72
CA LYS A 129 -3.00 -13.95 -12.76
C LYS A 129 -3.80 -15.16 -12.25
N GLU A 130 -3.62 -15.55 -11.00
CA GLU A 130 -4.38 -16.66 -10.40
C GLU A 130 -5.81 -16.28 -9.96
N ILE A 131 -6.09 -15.00 -9.71
CA ILE A 131 -7.41 -14.53 -9.21
C ILE A 131 -8.37 -14.19 -10.35
N PHE A 132 -7.83 -13.79 -11.50
CA PHE A 132 -8.60 -13.32 -12.66
C PHE A 132 -8.49 -14.25 -13.90
N GLN A 133 -8.05 -15.50 -13.71
CA GLN A 133 -8.24 -16.63 -14.64
C GLN A 133 -9.14 -17.68 -13.99
#